data_AF-A0A4Q1JHN0-F1
#
_entry.id   AF-A0A4Q1JHN0-F1
#
_cell.length_a   1.000
_cell.length_b   1.000
_cell.length_c   1.000
_cell.angle_alpha   90.00
_cell.angle_beta   90.00
_cell.angle_gamma   90.00
#
_symmetry.space_group_name_H-M   'P 1'
#
loop_
_entity.id
_entity.type
_entity.pdbx_description
1 polymer ?
#
loop_
_entity_poly.entity_id
_entity_poly.type
_entity_poly.pdbx_seq_one_letter_code
_entity_poly.pdbx_strand_id
1 'polypeptide(L)'
;MKSYILLFFVVFCSCEFQLFAALLPAPGQTPITISTVDDRRSDTNPDLILNKNLLTITGTGKLLVRNLTVDNNSDVVIQSGGVLIVEGDLLTENKMTIDAGGTLIVLGNFVHTGSDTNQGGFTSSDPSNVYILGSIDGSDDGNHLNPNLYPVLQCDGAASNDGLTDYQNNCNYGGEIDLMTNPIYQSICGENFDGGVVSQDQEICVGNSPEQFLSVSPATTSGNPTTFTYQWYYTTVLNSNPETDLSDWILINGADQLDYTPDIGAINQSTFFVRQAGKGAGCVTYSNILTVDVVESPSPVGIFHE
;
A
#
# COMPACT_ATOMS: atom_id res chain seq x y z
N MET A 1 30.80 67.58 30.46
CA MET A 1 30.79 66.40 29.57
C MET A 1 30.40 65.18 30.39
N LYS A 2 29.13 64.78 30.32
CA LYS A 2 28.67 63.47 30.82
C LYS A 2 28.17 62.72 29.58
N SER A 3 28.94 61.73 29.17
CA SER A 3 28.66 60.93 27.97
C SER A 3 27.66 59.84 28.35
N TYR A 4 26.49 59.84 27.72
CA TYR A 4 25.50 58.78 27.83
C TYR A 4 25.87 57.69 26.80
N ILE A 5 26.27 56.51 27.27
CA ILE A 5 26.40 55.33 26.42
C ILE A 5 25.03 54.64 26.42
N LEU A 6 24.36 54.72 25.27
CA LEU A 6 23.12 54.02 24.98
C LEU A 6 23.46 52.55 24.67
N LEU A 7 23.15 51.64 25.60
CA LEU A 7 23.35 50.21 25.42
C LEU A 7 22.16 49.64 24.61
N PHE A 8 22.38 49.37 23.32
CA PHE A 8 21.40 48.64 22.51
C PHE A 8 21.40 47.16 22.94
N PHE A 9 20.35 46.74 23.64
CA PHE A 9 20.03 45.33 23.83
C PHE A 9 19.50 44.78 22.50
N VAL A 10 20.38 44.11 21.74
CA VAL A 10 19.96 43.25 20.63
C VAL A 10 19.36 42.00 21.26
N VAL A 11 18.03 41.92 21.29
CA VAL A 11 17.31 40.69 21.59
C VAL A 11 17.59 39.74 20.43
N PHE A 12 18.50 38.78 20.64
CA PHE A 12 18.59 37.61 19.78
C PHE A 12 17.28 36.84 19.95
N CYS A 13 16.39 36.99 18.97
CA CYS A 13 15.30 36.06 18.76
C CYS A 13 15.94 34.69 18.48
N SER A 14 15.93 33.81 19.47
CA SER A 14 16.32 32.41 19.33
C SER A 14 15.26 31.74 18.44
N CYS A 15 15.40 31.92 17.13
CA CYS A 15 14.86 30.96 16.20
C CYS A 15 15.69 29.70 16.43
N GLU A 16 15.09 28.68 17.05
CA GLU A 16 15.69 27.37 17.19
C GLU A 16 16.06 26.88 15.79
N PHE A 17 17.34 27.00 15.46
CA PHE A 17 17.94 26.24 14.38
C PHE A 17 17.99 24.81 14.92
N GLN A 18 16.89 24.07 14.75
CA GLN A 18 16.90 22.63 14.91
C GLN A 18 17.87 22.10 13.87
N LEU A 19 19.13 21.93 14.30
CA LEU A 19 20.12 21.20 13.57
C LEU A 19 19.57 19.77 13.51
N PHE A 20 18.95 19.39 12.38
CA PHE A 20 18.69 18.00 12.06
C PHE A 20 20.06 17.31 12.12
N ALA A 21 20.34 16.65 13.25
CA ALA A 21 21.52 15.83 13.38
C ALA A 21 21.31 14.65 12.44
N ALA A 22 21.84 14.75 11.21
CA ALA A 22 22.06 13.57 10.40
C ALA A 22 22.92 12.62 11.26
N LEU A 23 22.41 11.43 11.58
CA LEU A 23 23.23 10.40 12.20
C LEU A 23 24.46 10.19 11.31
N LEU A 24 25.64 10.35 11.89
CA LEU A 24 26.86 9.98 11.18
C LEU A 24 26.91 8.46 11.05
N PRO A 25 27.30 7.92 9.89
CA PRO A 25 27.47 6.48 9.71
C PRO A 25 28.45 5.94 10.74
N ALA A 26 28.11 4.80 11.34
CA ALA A 26 29.01 4.08 12.22
C ALA A 26 30.28 3.66 11.45
N PRO A 27 31.40 3.38 12.14
CA PRO A 27 32.61 2.91 11.48
C PRO A 27 32.34 1.72 10.55
N GLY A 28 32.75 1.85 9.29
CA GLY A 28 32.57 0.80 8.29
C GLY A 28 31.25 0.86 7.53
N GLN A 29 30.34 1.80 7.84
CA GLN A 29 29.13 2.04 7.04
C GLN A 29 29.38 3.04 5.90
N THR A 30 28.79 2.75 4.74
CA THR A 30 28.70 3.68 3.61
C THR A 30 27.32 4.35 3.60
N PRO A 31 27.23 5.69 3.66
CA PRO A 31 25.94 6.38 3.67
C PRO A 31 25.25 6.28 2.30
N ILE A 32 23.94 6.05 2.33
CA ILE A 32 23.01 6.16 1.21
C ILE A 32 21.93 7.14 1.63
N THR A 33 21.77 8.24 0.90
CA THR A 33 20.78 9.27 1.24
C THR A 33 19.73 9.38 0.15
N ILE A 34 18.47 9.21 0.53
CA ILE A 34 17.31 9.44 -0.32
C ILE A 34 16.70 10.78 0.06
N SER A 35 16.89 11.80 -0.79
CA SER A 35 16.39 13.15 -0.57
C SER A 35 15.21 13.56 -1.45
N THR A 36 14.89 12.72 -2.43
CA THR A 36 13.78 12.87 -3.37
C THR A 36 13.07 11.53 -3.51
N VAL A 37 12.11 11.42 -4.42
CA VAL A 37 11.52 10.13 -4.76
C VAL A 37 12.56 9.25 -5.47
N ASP A 38 12.77 8.05 -4.94
CA ASP A 38 13.50 6.91 -5.52
C ASP A 38 12.52 5.74 -5.60
N ASP A 39 11.90 5.56 -6.76
CA ASP A 39 10.93 4.49 -7.00
C ASP A 39 11.59 3.37 -7.79
N ARG A 40 12.02 2.32 -7.09
CA ARG A 40 12.76 1.20 -7.70
C ARG A 40 11.86 0.14 -8.29
N ARG A 41 10.54 0.31 -8.24
CA ARG A 41 9.58 -0.65 -8.79
C ARG A 41 9.81 -0.89 -10.28
N SER A 42 10.21 0.14 -11.02
CA SER A 42 10.54 0.00 -12.45
C SER A 42 11.88 -0.69 -12.73
N ASP A 43 12.71 -0.92 -11.71
CA ASP A 43 14.06 -1.43 -11.90
C ASP A 43 14.04 -2.93 -12.22
N THR A 44 15.08 -3.38 -12.94
CA THR A 44 15.26 -4.82 -13.23
C THR A 44 15.54 -5.63 -11.95
N ASN A 45 16.01 -4.98 -10.90
CA ASN A 45 16.15 -5.53 -9.57
C ASN A 45 15.58 -4.53 -8.54
N PRO A 46 14.27 -4.61 -8.23
CA PRO A 46 13.61 -3.68 -7.32
C PRO A 46 13.89 -4.01 -5.84
N ASP A 47 14.60 -5.10 -5.55
CA ASP A 47 15.00 -5.46 -4.19
C ASP A 47 16.23 -4.65 -3.77
N LEU A 48 16.21 -4.18 -2.53
CA LEU A 48 17.33 -3.47 -1.92
C LEU A 48 17.95 -4.33 -0.83
N ILE A 49 19.23 -4.65 -1.00
CA ILE A 49 20.05 -5.30 0.03
C ILE A 49 21.07 -4.27 0.51
N LEU A 50 21.01 -3.93 1.79
CA LEU A 50 21.98 -3.09 2.47
C LEU A 50 23.02 -3.97 3.14
N ASN A 51 24.30 -3.76 2.86
CA ASN A 51 25.40 -4.44 3.52
C ASN A 51 26.50 -3.42 3.82
N LYS A 52 26.73 -3.15 5.11
CA LYS A 52 27.58 -2.08 5.60
C LYS A 52 27.12 -0.71 5.10
N ASN A 53 25.82 -0.44 5.15
CA ASN A 53 25.24 0.83 4.70
C ASN A 53 24.50 1.57 5.81
N LEU A 54 24.55 2.90 5.81
CA LEU A 54 23.56 3.71 6.53
C LEU A 54 22.58 4.25 5.50
N LEU A 55 21.37 3.68 5.42
CA LEU A 55 20.30 4.24 4.60
C LEU A 55 19.60 5.35 5.37
N THR A 56 19.59 6.56 4.83
CA THR A 56 18.87 7.70 5.39
C THR A 56 17.85 8.21 4.39
N ILE A 57 16.58 8.19 4.76
CA ILE A 57 15.49 8.80 4.00
C ILE A 57 15.18 10.12 4.66
N THR A 58 15.45 11.22 3.95
CA THR A 58 15.25 12.56 4.51
C THR A 58 13.77 12.95 4.54
N GLY A 59 13.44 14.07 5.18
CA GLY A 59 12.05 14.54 5.27
C GLY A 59 11.32 14.83 3.95
N THR A 60 12.05 14.87 2.83
CA THR A 60 11.50 14.99 1.47
C THR A 60 11.76 13.74 0.62
N GLY A 61 12.49 12.78 1.17
CA GLY A 61 12.83 11.53 0.52
C GLY A 61 11.67 10.55 0.57
N LYS A 62 11.49 9.81 -0.53
CA LYS A 62 10.55 8.71 -0.60
C LYS A 62 11.21 7.55 -1.32
N LEU A 63 11.37 6.42 -0.66
CA LEU A 63 11.95 5.22 -1.25
C LEU A 63 10.86 4.15 -1.38
N LEU A 64 10.71 3.59 -2.58
CA LEU A 64 9.85 2.44 -2.83
C LEU A 64 10.69 1.29 -3.37
N VAL A 65 10.60 0.14 -2.72
CA VAL A 65 11.34 -1.09 -3.07
C VAL A 65 10.42 -2.28 -2.99
N ARG A 66 10.76 -3.37 -3.70
CA ARG A 66 9.99 -4.61 -3.60
C ARG A 66 10.26 -5.29 -2.27
N ASN A 67 11.46 -5.84 -2.08
CA ASN A 67 11.90 -6.33 -0.77
C ASN A 67 13.05 -5.48 -0.24
N LEU A 68 13.17 -5.38 1.08
CA LEU A 68 14.30 -4.73 1.73
C LEU A 68 14.97 -5.72 2.68
N THR A 69 16.26 -5.93 2.50
CA THR A 69 17.10 -6.68 3.43
C THR A 69 18.15 -5.76 4.03
N VAL A 70 18.12 -5.60 5.34
CA VAL A 70 19.09 -4.83 6.12
C VAL A 70 20.08 -5.82 6.76
N ASP A 71 21.05 -6.22 5.95
CA ASP A 71 22.10 -7.20 6.26
C ASP A 71 23.27 -6.53 7.03
N ASN A 72 24.29 -7.31 7.38
CA ASN A 72 25.40 -6.99 8.28
C ASN A 72 25.85 -5.51 8.32
N ASN A 73 25.85 -4.96 9.54
CA ASN A 73 26.34 -3.62 9.88
C ASN A 73 25.65 -2.52 9.05
N SER A 74 24.36 -2.68 8.76
CA SER A 74 23.59 -1.70 8.01
C SER A 74 22.47 -1.12 8.85
N ASP A 75 22.30 0.18 8.89
CA ASP A 75 21.20 0.80 9.62
C ASP A 75 20.27 1.55 8.67
N VAL A 76 19.01 1.71 9.08
CA VAL A 76 18.06 2.57 8.38
C VAL A 76 17.57 3.67 9.32
N VAL A 77 17.55 4.89 8.79
CA VAL A 77 16.99 6.07 9.45
C VAL A 77 15.96 6.70 8.53
N ILE A 78 14.73 6.82 9.01
CA ILE A 78 13.65 7.55 8.34
C ILE A 78 13.42 8.83 9.11
N GLN A 79 13.77 9.97 8.52
CA GLN A 79 13.58 11.28 9.16
C GLN A 79 12.12 11.72 9.13
N SER A 80 11.78 12.72 9.94
CA SER A 80 10.46 13.37 9.94
C SER A 80 10.02 13.75 8.52
N GLY A 81 8.90 13.21 8.05
CA GLY A 81 8.37 13.43 6.68
C GLY A 81 8.92 12.49 5.61
N GLY A 82 9.98 11.74 5.91
CA GLY A 82 10.54 10.73 5.03
C GLY A 82 9.65 9.50 4.95
N VAL A 83 9.64 8.86 3.78
CA VAL A 83 8.74 7.74 3.49
C VAL A 83 9.54 6.54 2.95
N LEU A 84 9.40 5.39 3.61
CA LEU A 84 9.86 4.10 3.11
C LEU A 84 8.66 3.19 2.85
N ILE A 85 8.56 2.67 1.63
CA ILE A 85 7.55 1.69 1.23
C ILE A 85 8.26 0.42 0.77
N VAL A 86 7.96 -0.71 1.41
CA VAL A 86 8.40 -2.06 1.04
C VAL A 86 7.17 -2.84 0.58
N GLU A 87 7.05 -3.10 -0.73
CA GLU A 87 5.87 -3.79 -1.29
C GLU A 87 5.79 -5.29 -0.96
N GLY A 88 6.90 -5.89 -0.54
CA GLY A 88 7.02 -7.26 -0.09
C GLY A 88 7.57 -7.32 1.33
N ASP A 89 8.58 -8.16 1.55
CA ASP A 89 9.09 -8.45 2.89
C ASP A 89 10.22 -7.47 3.28
N LEU A 90 10.23 -7.07 4.55
CA LEU A 90 11.31 -6.35 5.21
C LEU A 90 12.03 -7.29 6.18
N LEU A 91 13.27 -7.65 5.87
CA LEU A 91 14.13 -8.48 6.71
C LEU A 91 15.24 -7.60 7.28
N THR A 92 15.43 -7.62 8.59
CA THR A 92 16.49 -6.83 9.23
C THR A 92 17.08 -7.55 10.43
N GLU A 93 18.40 -7.53 10.54
CA GLU A 93 19.11 -7.94 11.76
C GLU A 93 19.69 -6.73 12.51
N ASN A 94 19.49 -5.55 11.93
CA ASN A 94 20.19 -4.33 12.30
C ASN A 94 19.21 -3.21 12.70
N LYS A 95 19.74 -2.01 13.00
CA LYS A 95 18.97 -0.95 13.64
C LYS A 95 18.09 -0.22 12.63
N MET A 96 16.82 -0.06 13.02
CA MET A 96 15.83 0.73 12.30
C MET A 96 15.38 1.89 13.20
N THR A 97 15.56 3.12 12.75
CA THR A 97 15.15 4.34 13.49
C THR A 97 14.17 5.15 12.65
N ILE A 98 13.03 5.49 13.22
CA ILE A 98 12.02 6.35 12.59
C ILE A 98 11.83 7.59 13.46
N ASP A 99 12.22 8.76 12.96
CA ASP A 99 11.96 10.02 13.64
C ASP A 99 10.45 10.33 13.62
N ALA A 100 9.98 11.15 14.56
CA ALA A 100 8.58 11.54 14.66
C ALA A 100 8.09 12.14 13.34
N GLY A 101 6.96 11.66 12.84
CA GLY A 101 6.42 12.01 11.52
C GLY A 101 7.07 11.30 10.34
N GLY A 102 8.10 10.48 10.55
CA GLY A 102 8.60 9.54 9.55
C GLY A 102 7.60 8.40 9.29
N THR A 103 7.63 7.84 8.08
CA THR A 103 6.67 6.82 7.64
C THR A 103 7.37 5.56 7.12
N LEU A 104 6.99 4.40 7.67
CA LEU A 104 7.37 3.08 7.16
C LEU A 104 6.10 2.29 6.81
N ILE A 105 6.09 1.71 5.62
CA ILE A 105 5.01 0.82 5.16
C ILE A 105 5.64 -0.48 4.67
N VAL A 106 5.18 -1.60 5.20
CA VAL A 106 5.57 -2.95 4.79
C VAL A 106 4.30 -3.71 4.41
N LEU A 107 4.16 -4.07 3.14
CA LEU A 107 2.96 -4.78 2.68
C LEU A 107 3.05 -6.29 2.88
N GLY A 108 4.28 -6.83 2.91
CA GLY A 108 4.56 -8.22 3.24
C GLY A 108 4.94 -8.40 4.71
N ASN A 109 5.74 -9.43 4.98
CA ASN A 109 6.17 -9.79 6.32
C ASN A 109 7.28 -8.85 6.80
N PHE A 110 7.25 -8.54 8.09
CA PHE A 110 8.36 -7.89 8.77
C PHE A 110 9.08 -8.94 9.61
N VAL A 111 10.35 -9.20 9.29
CA VAL A 111 11.19 -10.14 10.01
C VAL A 111 12.35 -9.40 10.65
N HIS A 112 12.45 -9.48 11.97
CA HIS A 112 13.55 -8.88 12.73
C HIS A 112 14.22 -9.89 13.66
N THR A 113 15.48 -10.23 13.39
CA THR A 113 16.23 -11.28 14.11
C THR A 113 17.40 -10.75 14.95
N GLY A 114 17.59 -9.43 15.00
CA GLY A 114 18.70 -8.79 15.72
C GLY A 114 18.42 -8.69 17.22
N SER A 115 19.09 -9.49 18.05
CA SER A 115 18.67 -9.71 19.46
C SER A 115 19.28 -8.79 20.53
N ASP A 116 20.05 -7.76 20.17
CA ASP A 116 20.77 -6.92 21.16
C ASP A 116 20.52 -5.41 21.05
N THR A 117 20.80 -4.68 22.14
CA THR A 117 20.57 -3.22 22.26
C THR A 117 21.41 -2.36 21.31
N ASN A 118 22.42 -2.94 20.64
CA ASN A 118 23.36 -2.21 19.80
C ASN A 118 23.12 -2.45 18.31
N GLN A 119 22.52 -3.59 17.95
CA GLN A 119 22.29 -4.02 16.58
C GLN A 119 20.79 -4.16 16.30
N GLY A 120 19.91 -4.39 17.27
CA GLY A 120 18.54 -4.83 16.99
C GLY A 120 17.40 -3.82 17.12
N GLY A 121 17.65 -2.57 17.55
CA GLY A 121 16.55 -1.67 17.91
C GLY A 121 15.65 -1.31 16.72
N PHE A 122 14.33 -1.47 16.86
CA PHE A 122 13.34 -0.84 15.99
C PHE A 122 12.58 0.25 16.77
N THR A 123 13.13 1.46 16.70
CA THR A 123 12.69 2.57 17.54
C THR A 123 11.98 3.63 16.74
N SER A 124 11.00 4.27 17.35
CA SER A 124 10.44 5.50 16.82
C SER A 124 10.14 6.53 17.89
N SER A 125 10.09 7.80 17.48
CA SER A 125 9.60 8.89 18.31
C SER A 125 8.14 9.20 17.97
N ASP A 126 7.34 9.42 19.01
CA ASP A 126 5.89 9.62 18.91
C ASP A 126 5.56 11.01 18.31
N PRO A 127 4.67 11.10 17.29
CA PRO A 127 3.97 10.02 16.59
C PRO A 127 4.75 9.45 15.41
N SER A 128 4.69 8.13 15.24
CA SER A 128 5.32 7.40 14.15
C SER A 128 4.30 6.74 13.23
N ASN A 129 4.46 6.89 11.91
CA ASN A 129 3.53 6.33 10.94
C ASN A 129 4.07 4.97 10.44
N VAL A 130 3.83 3.89 11.17
CA VAL A 130 4.32 2.56 10.80
C VAL A 130 3.13 1.66 10.46
N TYR A 131 3.17 1.01 9.30
CA TYR A 131 2.12 0.10 8.84
C TYR A 131 2.74 -1.22 8.40
N ILE A 132 2.23 -2.34 8.90
CA ILE A 132 2.69 -3.69 8.55
C ILE A 132 1.46 -4.55 8.25
N LEU A 133 1.38 -5.09 7.04
CA LEU A 133 0.21 -5.84 6.56
C LEU A 133 0.42 -7.35 6.54
N GLY A 134 1.68 -7.81 6.56
CA GLY A 134 2.02 -9.22 6.74
C GLY A 134 2.26 -9.61 8.19
N SER A 135 2.79 -10.81 8.39
CA SER A 135 3.17 -11.28 9.72
C SER A 135 4.41 -10.55 10.25
N ILE A 136 4.46 -10.39 11.56
CA ILE A 136 5.64 -9.90 12.27
C ILE A 136 6.33 -11.12 12.88
N ASP A 137 7.55 -11.40 12.44
CA ASP A 137 8.40 -12.40 13.05
C ASP A 137 9.60 -11.69 13.67
N GLY A 138 9.81 -11.89 14.96
CA GLY A 138 11.05 -11.49 15.57
C GLY A 138 11.19 -12.07 16.95
N SER A 139 12.42 -12.47 17.26
CA SER A 139 12.68 -13.30 18.41
C SER A 139 14.03 -12.91 19.00
N ASP A 140 14.00 -12.17 20.11
CA ASP A 140 15.17 -11.98 20.95
C ASP A 140 15.47 -13.24 21.78
N ASP A 141 14.43 -14.04 22.09
CA ASP A 141 14.48 -15.17 23.04
C ASP A 141 13.70 -16.44 22.62
N GLY A 142 13.19 -16.49 21.40
CA GLY A 142 12.47 -17.62 20.84
C GLY A 142 10.96 -17.47 20.81
N ASN A 143 10.35 -16.45 21.44
CA ASN A 143 8.89 -16.19 21.37
C ASN A 143 8.45 -14.73 21.63
N HIS A 144 9.34 -13.80 22.02
CA HIS A 144 8.93 -12.43 22.36
C HIS A 144 9.86 -11.35 21.80
N LEU A 145 9.29 -10.18 21.50
CA LEU A 145 10.01 -8.95 21.19
C LEU A 145 10.13 -8.09 22.45
N ASN A 146 11.35 -7.69 22.81
CA ASN A 146 11.57 -6.82 23.96
C ASN A 146 10.95 -5.43 23.74
N PRO A 147 10.00 -4.98 24.58
CA PRO A 147 9.33 -3.68 24.42
C PRO A 147 10.26 -2.47 24.40
N ASN A 148 11.43 -2.58 25.03
CA ASN A 148 12.41 -1.49 25.05
C ASN A 148 13.26 -1.43 23.77
N LEU A 149 13.36 -2.54 23.03
CA LEU A 149 14.09 -2.63 21.77
C LEU A 149 13.17 -2.38 20.57
N TYR A 150 11.90 -2.78 20.67
CA TYR A 150 10.89 -2.68 19.62
C TYR A 150 9.64 -1.91 20.10
N PRO A 151 9.77 -0.66 20.60
CA PRO A 151 8.62 0.10 21.08
C PRO A 151 7.56 0.35 20.00
N VAL A 152 7.95 0.35 18.72
CA VAL A 152 7.07 0.51 17.56
C VAL A 152 6.08 -0.64 17.39
N LEU A 153 6.48 -1.86 17.78
CA LEU A 153 5.70 -3.08 17.57
C LEU A 153 4.85 -3.46 18.78
N GLN A 154 4.72 -2.56 19.76
CA GLN A 154 3.97 -2.82 20.98
C GLN A 154 2.47 -2.58 20.80
N CYS A 155 1.66 -3.37 21.48
CA CYS A 155 0.21 -3.20 21.55
C CYS A 155 -0.25 -3.11 23.00
N ASP A 156 -1.17 -2.18 23.25
CA ASP A 156 -1.76 -1.96 24.57
C ASP A 156 -2.58 -3.19 25.01
N GLY A 157 -2.24 -3.75 26.17
CA GLY A 157 -2.97 -4.88 26.76
C GLY A 157 -2.59 -6.26 26.22
N ALA A 158 -1.68 -6.34 25.25
CA ALA A 158 -1.00 -7.59 24.93
C ALA A 158 -0.15 -7.99 26.14
N ALA A 159 -0.50 -9.11 26.80
CA ALA A 159 0.46 -9.78 27.65
C ALA A 159 1.67 -10.07 26.75
N SER A 160 2.86 -9.67 27.18
CA SER A 160 4.15 -9.72 26.48
C SER A 160 4.62 -11.13 26.06
N ASN A 161 3.71 -12.10 25.91
CA ASN A 161 3.99 -13.52 26.07
C ASN A 161 3.41 -14.45 24.98
N ASP A 162 2.80 -13.94 23.91
CA ASP A 162 2.64 -14.71 22.67
C ASP A 162 3.20 -13.91 21.51
N GLY A 163 4.00 -14.55 20.66
CA GLY A 163 4.62 -13.91 19.51
C GLY A 163 3.54 -13.22 18.67
N LEU A 164 3.84 -12.01 18.22
CA LEU A 164 2.94 -11.10 17.49
C LEU A 164 2.44 -11.71 16.18
N THR A 165 1.47 -12.63 16.24
CA THR A 165 0.91 -13.24 15.03
C THR A 165 -0.35 -12.54 14.52
N ASP A 166 -0.90 -11.55 15.24
CA ASP A 166 -2.10 -10.85 14.80
C ASP A 166 -2.13 -9.39 15.25
N TYR A 167 -2.44 -8.49 14.31
CA TYR A 167 -2.64 -7.06 14.58
C TYR A 167 -3.87 -6.88 15.48
N GLN A 168 -3.72 -6.12 16.57
CA GLN A 168 -4.83 -5.72 17.43
C GLN A 168 -5.11 -4.21 17.23
N ASN A 169 -6.38 -3.79 17.34
CA ASN A 169 -6.81 -2.38 17.16
C ASN A 169 -6.24 -1.37 18.19
N ASN A 170 -5.18 -1.71 18.92
CA ASN A 170 -4.54 -0.85 19.93
C ASN A 170 -3.01 -0.99 19.90
N CYS A 171 -2.44 -1.16 18.70
CA CYS A 171 -1.00 -1.23 18.47
C CYS A 171 -0.40 0.15 18.14
N ASN A 172 0.90 0.29 18.38
CA ASN A 172 1.70 1.47 17.99
C ASN A 172 2.02 1.51 16.48
N TYR A 173 1.60 0.48 15.73
CA TYR A 173 1.64 0.39 14.28
C TYR A 173 0.23 0.10 13.74
N GLY A 174 -0.02 0.45 12.49
CA GLY A 174 -1.30 0.25 11.81
C GLY A 174 -1.34 -1.00 10.93
N GLY A 175 -2.54 -1.53 10.73
CA GLY A 175 -2.84 -2.61 9.79
C GLY A 175 -3.38 -2.10 8.45
N GLU A 176 -3.93 -3.00 7.64
CA GLU A 176 -4.50 -2.67 6.32
C GLU A 176 -5.61 -1.61 6.40
N ILE A 177 -6.52 -1.72 7.37
CA ILE A 177 -7.63 -0.79 7.56
C ILE A 177 -7.12 0.62 7.86
N ASP A 178 -6.13 0.75 8.75
CA ASP A 178 -5.55 2.06 9.09
C ASP A 178 -4.88 2.68 7.87
N LEU A 179 -4.14 1.85 7.11
CA LEU A 179 -3.42 2.29 5.93
C LEU A 179 -4.36 2.76 4.82
N MET A 180 -5.48 2.06 4.56
CA MET A 180 -6.45 2.45 3.53
C MET A 180 -7.11 3.81 3.80
N THR A 181 -7.21 4.22 5.06
CA THR A 181 -7.71 5.57 5.42
C THR A 181 -6.63 6.65 5.34
N ASN A 182 -5.36 6.28 5.21
CA ASN A 182 -4.25 7.21 5.14
C ASN A 182 -4.09 7.75 3.70
N PRO A 183 -3.94 9.08 3.49
CA PRO A 183 -3.68 9.65 2.18
C PRO A 183 -2.45 9.08 1.46
N ILE A 184 -1.46 8.55 2.20
CA ILE A 184 -0.26 7.93 1.64
C ILE A 184 -0.57 6.62 0.90
N TYR A 185 -1.73 6.01 1.11
CA TYR A 185 -2.15 4.79 0.45
C TYR A 185 -2.05 4.86 -1.08
N GLN A 186 -2.38 6.02 -1.66
CA GLN A 186 -2.27 6.27 -3.11
C GLN A 186 -0.83 6.11 -3.63
N SER A 187 0.16 6.36 -2.77
CA SER A 187 1.57 6.16 -3.13
C SER A 187 1.95 4.69 -3.33
N ILE A 188 1.15 3.76 -2.82
CA ILE A 188 1.40 2.32 -2.84
C ILE A 188 0.82 1.71 -4.12
N CYS A 189 -0.42 2.08 -4.46
CA CYS A 189 -1.12 1.54 -5.63
C CYS A 189 -0.45 1.90 -6.96
N GLY A 190 0.45 2.89 -6.95
CA GLY A 190 1.12 3.43 -8.12
C GLY A 190 0.32 4.59 -8.70
N GLU A 191 0.98 5.45 -9.47
CA GLU A 191 0.28 6.55 -10.12
C GLU A 191 -0.46 6.00 -11.35
N ASN A 192 -1.65 6.50 -11.63
CA ASN A 192 -2.48 6.08 -12.76
C ASN A 192 -2.82 4.57 -12.74
N PHE A 193 -3.26 4.05 -11.59
CA PHE A 193 -3.77 2.69 -11.50
C PHE A 193 -5.12 2.56 -12.25
N ASP A 194 -5.05 2.04 -13.46
CA ASP A 194 -6.15 1.89 -14.41
C ASP A 194 -6.59 0.41 -14.48
N GLY A 195 -7.89 0.13 -14.36
CA GLY A 195 -8.46 -1.23 -14.42
C GLY A 195 -8.53 -1.85 -15.81
N GLY A 196 -8.15 -1.08 -16.83
CA GLY A 196 -8.17 -1.46 -18.22
C GLY A 196 -9.56 -1.36 -18.84
N VAL A 197 -9.67 -1.87 -20.06
CA VAL A 197 -10.88 -1.79 -20.87
C VAL A 197 -11.34 -3.20 -21.21
N VAL A 198 -12.63 -3.45 -21.02
CA VAL A 198 -13.32 -4.67 -21.45
C VAL A 198 -14.12 -4.40 -22.72
N SER A 199 -14.61 -5.45 -23.36
CA SER A 199 -15.40 -5.37 -24.60
C SER A 199 -16.60 -4.42 -24.48
N GLN A 200 -17.13 -4.02 -25.63
CA GLN A 200 -18.28 -3.13 -25.74
C GLN A 200 -19.59 -3.76 -25.24
N ASP A 201 -20.60 -2.91 -25.07
CA ASP A 201 -21.98 -3.29 -24.72
C ASP A 201 -22.58 -4.30 -25.70
N GLN A 202 -23.51 -5.12 -25.21
CA GLN A 202 -24.21 -6.14 -25.99
C GLN A 202 -25.72 -5.96 -25.89
N GLU A 203 -26.42 -6.34 -26.96
CA GLU A 203 -27.87 -6.43 -26.99
C GLU A 203 -28.27 -7.90 -27.23
N ILE A 204 -29.10 -8.45 -26.35
CA ILE A 204 -29.56 -9.84 -26.41
C ILE A 204 -31.08 -9.92 -26.38
N CYS A 205 -31.64 -10.97 -26.98
CA CYS A 205 -33.05 -11.31 -26.76
C CYS A 205 -33.26 -11.84 -25.34
N VAL A 206 -34.43 -11.58 -24.76
CA VAL A 206 -34.82 -12.11 -23.45
C VAL A 206 -34.57 -13.62 -23.34
N GLY A 207 -33.85 -14.02 -22.30
CA GLY A 207 -33.52 -15.41 -22.02
C GLY A 207 -32.30 -15.98 -22.76
N ASN A 208 -31.67 -15.21 -23.67
CA ASN A 208 -30.40 -15.60 -24.28
C ASN A 208 -29.22 -15.31 -23.35
N SER A 209 -28.09 -15.96 -23.61
CA SER A 209 -26.82 -15.66 -22.95
C SER A 209 -26.02 -14.62 -23.76
N PRO A 210 -25.29 -13.70 -23.10
CA PRO A 210 -24.35 -12.83 -23.78
C PRO A 210 -23.19 -13.61 -24.41
N GLU A 211 -22.50 -12.97 -25.36
CA GLU A 211 -21.20 -13.42 -25.84
C GLU A 211 -20.12 -13.19 -24.77
N GLN A 212 -18.98 -13.88 -24.91
CA GLN A 212 -17.84 -13.72 -24.02
C GLN A 212 -17.37 -12.25 -23.96
N PHE A 213 -17.09 -11.77 -22.76
CA PHE A 213 -16.48 -10.47 -22.52
C PHE A 213 -14.97 -10.59 -22.62
N LEU A 214 -14.37 -9.76 -23.48
CA LEU A 214 -12.94 -9.80 -23.77
C LEU A 214 -12.22 -8.61 -23.13
N SER A 215 -11.03 -8.85 -22.63
CA SER A 215 -10.09 -7.81 -22.21
C SER A 215 -9.51 -7.12 -23.44
N VAL A 216 -9.94 -5.89 -23.71
CA VAL A 216 -9.36 -5.03 -24.75
C VAL A 216 -8.01 -4.47 -24.29
N SER A 217 -7.93 -4.07 -23.02
CA SER A 217 -6.67 -3.77 -22.35
C SER A 217 -6.69 -4.32 -20.91
N PRO A 218 -5.57 -4.92 -20.44
CA PRO A 218 -5.43 -5.32 -19.05
C PRO A 218 -5.24 -4.10 -18.15
N ALA A 219 -5.31 -4.31 -16.84
CA ALA A 219 -4.98 -3.27 -15.87
C ALA A 219 -3.53 -2.80 -16.01
N THR A 220 -3.28 -1.54 -15.65
CA THR A 220 -1.95 -0.93 -15.69
C THR A 220 -1.74 -0.01 -14.49
N THR A 221 -0.51 0.17 -14.06
CA THR A 221 -0.11 1.16 -13.05
C THR A 221 1.31 1.61 -13.36
N SER A 222 1.71 2.80 -12.90
CA SER A 222 3.12 3.16 -12.92
C SER A 222 3.89 2.47 -11.77
N GLY A 223 5.11 1.98 -12.06
CA GLY A 223 5.93 1.17 -11.15
C GLY A 223 5.60 -0.34 -11.19
N ASN A 224 6.60 -1.19 -11.52
CA ASN A 224 6.49 -2.65 -11.72
C ASN A 224 6.77 -3.50 -10.45
N PRO A 225 6.41 -4.80 -10.36
CA PRO A 225 5.77 -5.69 -11.34
C PRO A 225 4.25 -5.88 -11.10
N THR A 226 3.37 -5.61 -12.06
CA THR A 226 2.88 -6.36 -13.26
C THR A 226 2.00 -7.60 -13.04
N THR A 227 1.73 -8.03 -11.81
CA THR A 227 0.73 -9.08 -11.57
C THR A 227 -0.51 -8.48 -10.94
N PHE A 228 -1.58 -8.43 -11.71
CA PHE A 228 -2.89 -8.03 -11.24
C PHE A 228 -3.75 -9.27 -11.01
N THR A 229 -4.53 -9.25 -9.95
CA THR A 229 -5.64 -10.19 -9.76
C THR A 229 -6.88 -9.59 -10.40
N TYR A 230 -7.77 -10.42 -10.92
CA TYR A 230 -9.03 -9.97 -11.48
C TYR A 230 -10.19 -10.63 -10.76
N GLN A 231 -11.31 -9.92 -10.71
CA GLN A 231 -12.56 -10.46 -10.21
C GLN A 231 -13.72 -9.76 -10.91
N TRP A 232 -14.65 -10.54 -11.46
CA TRP A 232 -15.85 -10.01 -12.11
C TRP A 232 -17.02 -9.85 -11.14
N TYR A 233 -17.79 -8.79 -11.36
CA TYR A 233 -19.01 -8.47 -10.65
C TYR A 233 -20.11 -8.11 -11.65
N TYR A 234 -21.37 -8.25 -11.21
CA TYR A 234 -22.52 -7.75 -11.97
C TYR A 234 -23.53 -7.05 -11.07
N THR A 235 -24.35 -6.18 -11.66
CA THR A 235 -25.49 -5.58 -10.98
C THR A 235 -26.66 -5.36 -11.95
N THR A 236 -27.86 -5.21 -11.40
CA THR A 236 -29.04 -4.75 -12.14
C THR A 236 -29.48 -3.34 -11.71
N VAL A 237 -28.72 -2.71 -10.80
CA VAL A 237 -28.96 -1.36 -10.32
C VAL A 237 -28.42 -0.37 -11.35
N LEU A 238 -29.32 0.42 -11.94
CA LEU A 238 -28.97 1.44 -12.91
C LEU A 238 -28.13 2.55 -12.25
N ASN A 239 -27.05 2.98 -12.93
CA ASN A 239 -26.14 4.05 -12.50
C ASN A 239 -25.36 3.78 -11.20
N SER A 240 -25.23 2.52 -10.76
CA SER A 240 -24.36 2.17 -9.62
C SER A 240 -22.88 2.34 -10.00
N ASN A 241 -22.09 2.99 -9.15
CA ASN A 241 -20.65 3.16 -9.37
C ASN A 241 -19.87 2.10 -8.55
N PRO A 242 -19.08 1.21 -9.17
CA PRO A 242 -18.34 0.17 -8.44
C PRO A 242 -17.29 0.73 -7.46
N GLU A 243 -16.84 1.97 -7.61
CA GLU A 243 -15.90 2.60 -6.68
C GLU A 243 -16.55 3.06 -5.37
N THR A 244 -17.82 3.46 -5.41
CA THR A 244 -18.53 4.04 -4.24
C THR A 244 -19.65 3.16 -3.71
N ASP A 245 -20.23 2.32 -4.56
CA ASP A 245 -21.47 1.60 -4.33
C ASP A 245 -21.29 0.08 -4.52
N LEU A 246 -20.10 -0.46 -4.21
CA LEU A 246 -19.78 -1.89 -4.40
C LEU A 246 -20.80 -2.85 -3.75
N SER A 247 -21.54 -2.41 -2.73
CA SER A 247 -22.63 -3.19 -2.11
C SER A 247 -23.79 -3.51 -3.06
N ASP A 248 -23.97 -2.73 -4.12
CA ASP A 248 -24.98 -2.99 -5.17
C ASP A 248 -24.51 -4.05 -6.18
N TRP A 249 -23.22 -4.39 -6.15
CA TRP A 249 -22.58 -5.32 -7.08
C TRP A 249 -22.46 -6.71 -6.46
N ILE A 250 -22.83 -7.72 -7.24
CA ILE A 250 -22.81 -9.12 -6.86
C ILE A 250 -21.53 -9.75 -7.40
N LEU A 251 -20.75 -10.37 -6.50
CA LEU A 251 -19.57 -11.16 -6.82
C LEU A 251 -19.92 -12.38 -7.68
N ILE A 252 -19.22 -12.56 -8.81
CA ILE A 252 -19.31 -13.78 -9.63
C ILE A 252 -18.22 -14.76 -9.18
N ASN A 253 -18.61 -15.74 -8.36
CA ASN A 253 -17.65 -16.68 -7.77
C ASN A 253 -16.82 -17.41 -8.84
N GLY A 254 -15.49 -17.33 -8.70
CA GLY A 254 -14.55 -18.02 -9.60
C GLY A 254 -14.31 -17.32 -10.94
N ALA A 255 -14.94 -16.18 -11.21
CA ALA A 255 -14.64 -15.36 -12.38
C ALA A 255 -13.43 -14.46 -12.11
N ASP A 256 -12.23 -15.06 -12.10
CA ASP A 256 -10.95 -14.42 -11.75
C ASP A 256 -10.01 -14.19 -12.95
N GLN A 257 -10.53 -14.41 -14.17
CA GLN A 257 -9.77 -14.30 -15.41
C GLN A 257 -9.92 -12.92 -16.06
N LEU A 258 -8.96 -12.59 -16.94
CA LEU A 258 -8.99 -11.35 -17.73
C LEU A 258 -10.24 -11.23 -18.60
N ASP A 259 -10.62 -12.34 -19.22
CA ASP A 259 -11.83 -12.51 -20.02
C ASP A 259 -12.88 -13.26 -19.21
N TYR A 260 -14.17 -13.07 -19.50
CA TYR A 260 -15.24 -13.74 -18.78
C TYR A 260 -16.34 -14.20 -19.75
N THR A 261 -16.71 -15.48 -19.66
CA THR A 261 -17.87 -16.03 -20.38
C THR A 261 -19.04 -16.06 -19.41
N PRO A 262 -20.09 -15.24 -19.62
CA PRO A 262 -21.19 -15.14 -18.66
C PRO A 262 -21.89 -16.46 -18.37
N ASP A 263 -21.87 -16.87 -17.10
CA ASP A 263 -22.48 -18.11 -16.60
C ASP A 263 -23.47 -17.89 -15.45
N ILE A 264 -23.87 -16.64 -15.20
CA ILE A 264 -24.84 -16.23 -14.16
C ILE A 264 -26.30 -16.63 -14.45
N GLY A 265 -26.53 -17.45 -15.48
CA GLY A 265 -27.86 -17.87 -15.94
C GLY A 265 -28.48 -16.91 -16.95
N ALA A 266 -29.79 -17.06 -17.16
CA ALA A 266 -30.54 -16.29 -18.16
C ALA A 266 -30.74 -14.83 -17.70
N ILE A 267 -30.45 -13.89 -18.59
CA ILE A 267 -30.62 -12.46 -18.35
C ILE A 267 -31.97 -12.01 -18.91
N ASN A 268 -32.81 -11.41 -18.04
CA ASN A 268 -34.19 -11.02 -18.37
C ASN A 268 -34.45 -9.51 -18.24
N GLN A 269 -33.44 -8.74 -17.85
CA GLN A 269 -33.45 -7.28 -17.77
C GLN A 269 -32.03 -6.77 -17.98
N SER A 270 -31.88 -5.47 -18.26
CA SER A 270 -30.56 -4.86 -18.42
C SER A 270 -29.67 -5.16 -17.21
N THR A 271 -28.47 -5.64 -17.49
CA THR A 271 -27.49 -6.09 -16.49
C THR A 271 -26.14 -5.47 -16.81
N PHE A 272 -25.47 -4.98 -15.78
CA PHE A 272 -24.17 -4.30 -15.89
C PHE A 272 -23.08 -5.20 -15.33
N PHE A 273 -21.93 -5.21 -15.98
CA PHE A 273 -20.77 -5.99 -15.58
C PHE A 273 -19.55 -5.10 -15.45
N VAL A 274 -18.67 -5.44 -14.51
CA VAL A 274 -17.38 -4.77 -14.34
C VAL A 274 -16.33 -5.78 -13.91
N ARG A 275 -15.09 -5.55 -14.35
CA ARG A 275 -13.93 -6.28 -13.87
C ARG A 275 -13.18 -5.41 -12.87
N GLN A 276 -13.05 -5.89 -11.65
CA GLN A 276 -12.14 -5.33 -10.66
C GLN A 276 -10.73 -5.85 -10.95
N ALA A 277 -9.74 -4.95 -10.92
CA ALA A 277 -8.34 -5.30 -10.93
C ALA A 277 -7.72 -4.98 -9.57
N GLY A 278 -7.06 -5.96 -8.97
CA GLY A 278 -6.35 -5.86 -7.71
C GLY A 278 -4.84 -5.80 -7.92
N LYS A 279 -4.19 -4.90 -7.19
CA LYS A 279 -2.76 -4.92 -6.86
C LYS A 279 -2.73 -5.13 -5.33
N GLY A 280 -1.79 -5.91 -4.78
CA GLY A 280 -1.79 -6.26 -3.34
C GLY A 280 -1.97 -5.08 -2.38
N ALA A 281 -2.20 -5.36 -1.09
CA ALA A 281 -2.50 -4.36 -0.06
C ALA A 281 -3.81 -3.57 -0.30
N GLY A 282 -4.86 -4.27 -0.73
CA GLY A 282 -6.19 -3.70 -0.93
C GLY A 282 -6.35 -2.80 -2.16
N CYS A 283 -5.30 -2.59 -2.96
CA CYS A 283 -5.35 -1.65 -4.07
C CYS A 283 -6.26 -2.21 -5.15
N VAL A 284 -7.42 -1.59 -5.36
CA VAL A 284 -8.36 -1.99 -6.41
C VAL A 284 -8.71 -0.83 -7.32
N THR A 285 -8.97 -1.15 -8.58
CA THR A 285 -9.50 -0.26 -9.60
C THR A 285 -10.45 -1.06 -10.48
N TYR A 286 -11.23 -0.39 -11.32
CA TYR A 286 -12.27 -1.04 -12.11
C TYR A 286 -12.12 -0.71 -13.60
N SER A 287 -12.51 -1.65 -14.45
CA SER A 287 -12.65 -1.40 -15.88
C SER A 287 -13.81 -0.44 -16.18
N ASN A 288 -14.01 -0.11 -17.47
CA ASN A 288 -15.32 0.39 -17.90
C ASN A 288 -16.43 -0.60 -17.54
N ILE A 289 -17.64 -0.07 -17.35
CA ILE A 289 -18.86 -0.86 -17.18
C ILE A 289 -19.29 -1.36 -18.56
N LEU A 290 -19.59 -2.65 -18.66
CA LEU A 290 -20.19 -3.29 -19.82
C LEU A 290 -21.69 -3.48 -19.57
N THR A 291 -22.52 -3.00 -20.49
CA THR A 291 -23.98 -3.12 -20.43
C THR A 291 -24.45 -4.28 -21.31
N VAL A 292 -25.26 -5.16 -20.75
CA VAL A 292 -26.04 -6.14 -21.50
C VAL A 292 -27.50 -5.70 -21.46
N ASP A 293 -28.00 -5.23 -22.59
CA ASP A 293 -29.39 -4.84 -22.76
C ASP A 293 -30.25 -6.00 -23.27
N VAL A 294 -31.48 -6.06 -22.77
CA VAL A 294 -32.44 -7.09 -23.13
C VAL A 294 -33.53 -6.51 -24.02
N VAL A 295 -33.63 -7.03 -25.23
CA VAL A 295 -34.74 -6.73 -26.15
C VAL A 295 -35.78 -7.85 -26.12
N GLU A 296 -37.05 -7.44 -26.16
CA GLU A 296 -38.14 -8.38 -26.36
C GLU A 296 -38.04 -8.99 -27.76
N SER A 297 -38.34 -10.29 -27.88
CA SER A 297 -38.46 -10.91 -29.20
C SER A 297 -39.55 -10.19 -30.00
N PRO A 298 -39.34 -9.91 -31.30
CA PRO A 298 -40.36 -9.27 -32.11
C PRO A 298 -41.64 -10.10 -32.06
N SER A 299 -42.73 -9.51 -31.59
CA SER A 299 -44.04 -10.18 -31.65
C SER A 299 -44.38 -10.39 -33.13
N PRO A 300 -44.75 -11.60 -33.58
CA PRO A 300 -45.30 -11.76 -34.91
C PRO A 300 -46.59 -10.95 -34.98
N VAL A 301 -46.53 -9.77 -35.58
CA VAL A 301 -47.71 -8.97 -35.87
C VAL A 301 -48.62 -9.84 -36.72
N GLY A 302 -49.85 -10.01 -36.25
CA GLY A 302 -50.81 -11.00 -36.74
C GLY A 302 -50.89 -11.06 -38.26
N ILE A 303 -50.98 -12.30 -38.75
CA ILE A 303 -51.37 -12.62 -40.12
C ILE A 303 -52.63 -11.81 -40.44
N PHE A 304 -52.53 -10.82 -41.32
CA PHE A 304 -53.71 -10.24 -41.94
C PHE A 304 -54.31 -11.34 -42.82
N HIS A 305 -55.38 -11.97 -42.32
CA HIS A 305 -56.29 -12.70 -43.20
C HIS A 305 -57.03 -11.66 -44.04
N GLU A 306 -56.72 -11.60 -45.34
CA GLU A 306 -57.65 -11.16 -46.38
C GLU A 306 -58.42 -12.37 -46.95
#